data_AF-A0A1V1TU80-F1
#
_entry.id   AF-A0A1V1TU80-F1
#
_cell.length_a   1.000
_cell.length_b   1.000
_cell.length_c   1.000
_cell.angle_alpha   90.00
_cell.angle_beta   90.00
_cell.angle_gamma   90.00
#
_symmetry.space_group_name_H-M   'P 1'
#
loop_
_entity.id
_entity.type
_entity.pdbx_description
1 polymer ?
#
loop_
_entity_poly.entity_id
_entity_poly.type
_entity_poly.pdbx_seq_one_letter_code
_entity_poly.pdbx_strand_id
1 'polypeptide(L)'
;MLVTRVSLQEESTVRDNLEQCRNRTVQSFPYQHCALSDIYRELGHAKAGLFNTIITFEKERALDFGTGITFKQIQDQEPTEFDIVVDIRVRCDSLSVSFTYRVSRLPVELVRVIGRTFSTVVEDIVAKLDASVSEVKVLSVMDYSQVLDWNSPPTNAANLCLHDVIRMRCLELPDRPAIHAWDGSLTYQEVWDRSSRLANHLISLGVGIEMPVPICLEKSVWVPICMLAVLRAGGVCVLINSGTHIERIRAVLQEVPSSIILVSPRTTRFKFQEPLKKVIISPEIFIGSVPNQVSTPTVQPKNAAFILFTSGSTSRPKGIILQHKNFCTD
;
A
#
# COMPACT_ATOMS: atom_id res chain seq x y z
N MET A 1 -39.38 -5.30 -14.10
CA MET A 1 -38.18 -4.76 -13.44
C MET A 1 -37.60 -3.70 -14.36
N LEU A 2 -37.35 -2.48 -13.84
CA LEU A 2 -36.77 -1.38 -14.60
C LEU A 2 -35.28 -1.28 -14.32
N VAL A 3 -34.46 -1.36 -15.36
CA VAL A 3 -33.02 -1.12 -15.24
C VAL A 3 -32.77 0.38 -15.19
N THR A 4 -32.17 0.87 -14.11
CA THR A 4 -31.91 2.29 -13.92
C THR A 4 -30.41 2.55 -13.94
N ARG A 5 -29.96 3.48 -14.81
CA ARG A 5 -28.60 3.99 -14.79
C ARG A 5 -28.51 5.19 -13.84
N VAL A 6 -27.91 4.97 -12.68
CA VAL A 6 -27.58 6.03 -11.73
C VAL A 6 -26.24 6.64 -12.12
N SER A 7 -26.17 7.97 -12.18
CA SER A 7 -24.93 8.72 -12.40
C SER A 7 -24.86 9.79 -11.34
N LEU A 8 -23.89 9.68 -10.45
CA LEU A 8 -23.65 10.68 -9.41
C LEU A 8 -22.59 11.66 -9.91
N GLN A 9 -22.87 12.95 -9.78
CA GLN A 9 -21.93 14.02 -10.07
C GLN A 9 -21.38 14.53 -8.74
N GLU A 10 -20.08 14.30 -8.49
CA GLU A 10 -19.45 14.54 -7.18
C GLU A 10 -19.53 15.99 -6.71
N GLU A 11 -19.52 16.95 -7.64
CA GLU A 11 -19.52 18.39 -7.37
C GLU A 11 -20.93 19.01 -7.30
N SER A 12 -21.98 18.27 -7.68
CA SER A 12 -23.35 18.78 -7.59
C SER A 12 -24.00 18.37 -6.28
N THR A 13 -25.10 19.06 -5.94
CA THR A 13 -25.74 18.83 -4.65
C THR A 13 -26.43 17.47 -4.60
N VAL A 14 -26.60 16.93 -3.40
CA VAL A 14 -27.39 15.72 -3.18
C VAL A 14 -28.81 15.90 -3.74
N ARG A 15 -29.42 17.07 -3.53
CA ARG A 15 -30.74 17.42 -4.09
C ARG A 15 -30.76 17.30 -5.62
N ASP A 16 -29.80 17.92 -6.30
CA ASP A 16 -29.76 17.89 -7.78
C ASP A 16 -29.64 16.46 -8.30
N ASN A 17 -28.79 15.64 -7.67
CA ASN A 17 -28.63 14.23 -8.05
C ASN A 17 -29.91 13.42 -7.79
N LEU A 18 -30.60 13.64 -6.68
CA LEU A 18 -31.89 13.01 -6.38
C LEU A 18 -32.98 13.41 -7.38
N GLU A 19 -33.04 14.69 -7.75
CA GLU A 19 -33.99 15.17 -8.76
C GLU A 19 -33.68 14.59 -10.14
N GLN A 20 -32.41 14.53 -10.53
CA GLN A 20 -31.99 13.89 -11.78
C GLN A 20 -32.35 12.39 -11.78
N CYS A 21 -32.11 11.67 -10.68
CA CYS A 21 -32.49 10.27 -10.55
C CYS A 21 -34.00 10.09 -10.66
N ARG A 22 -34.79 10.88 -9.93
CA ARG A 22 -36.26 10.88 -10.00
C ARG A 22 -36.75 11.12 -11.43
N ASN A 23 -36.24 12.16 -12.09
CA ASN A 23 -36.67 12.53 -13.44
C ASN A 23 -36.37 11.41 -14.45
N ARG A 24 -35.19 10.79 -14.36
CA ARG A 24 -34.83 9.63 -15.21
C ARG A 24 -35.71 8.41 -14.93
N THR A 25 -36.00 8.10 -13.67
CA THR A 25 -36.91 7.01 -13.31
C THR A 25 -38.31 7.26 -13.88
N VAL A 26 -38.84 8.47 -13.74
CA VAL A 26 -40.16 8.83 -14.30
C VAL A 26 -40.19 8.69 -15.82
N GLN A 27 -39.15 9.14 -16.52
CA GLN A 27 -39.02 8.98 -17.97
C GLN A 27 -38.92 7.51 -18.41
N SER A 28 -38.51 6.59 -17.53
CA SER A 28 -38.40 5.17 -17.84
C SER A 28 -39.74 4.40 -17.71
N PHE A 29 -40.72 4.92 -16.97
CA PHE A 29 -41.98 4.20 -16.70
C PHE A 29 -42.76 3.75 -17.95
N PRO A 30 -42.86 4.55 -19.04
CA PRO A 30 -43.53 4.10 -20.26
C PRO A 30 -42.93 2.81 -20.85
N TYR A 31 -41.68 2.48 -20.52
CA TYR A 31 -40.94 1.32 -21.04
C TYR A 31 -40.84 0.16 -20.04
N GLN A 32 -41.57 0.21 -18.92
CA GLN A 32 -41.48 -0.79 -17.84
C GLN A 32 -41.88 -2.23 -18.23
N HIS A 33 -42.62 -2.37 -19.33
CA HIS A 33 -43.07 -3.65 -19.87
C HIS A 33 -42.06 -4.30 -20.82
N CYS A 34 -40.93 -3.64 -21.11
CA CYS A 34 -39.83 -4.22 -21.89
C CYS A 34 -39.21 -5.39 -21.13
N ALA A 35 -39.15 -6.58 -21.73
CA ALA A 35 -38.56 -7.74 -21.10
C ALA A 35 -37.04 -7.59 -21.00
N LEU A 36 -36.47 -7.96 -19.85
CA LEU A 36 -35.02 -7.86 -19.62
C LEU A 36 -34.22 -8.67 -20.65
N SER A 37 -34.75 -9.82 -21.09
CA SER A 37 -34.17 -10.65 -22.14
C SER A 37 -34.03 -9.91 -23.47
N ASP A 38 -34.99 -9.05 -23.81
CA ASP A 38 -34.94 -8.25 -25.03
C ASP A 38 -33.85 -7.18 -24.93
N ILE A 39 -33.72 -6.53 -23.77
CA ILE A 39 -32.65 -5.57 -23.50
C ILE A 39 -31.27 -6.23 -23.65
N TYR A 40 -31.06 -7.40 -23.06
CA TYR A 40 -29.79 -8.14 -23.19
C TYR A 40 -29.49 -8.56 -24.63
N ARG A 41 -30.53 -8.95 -25.38
CA ARG A 41 -30.39 -9.37 -26.79
C ARG A 41 -29.95 -8.20 -27.66
N GLU A 42 -30.62 -7.04 -27.55
CA GLU A 42 -30.32 -5.86 -28.35
C GLU A 42 -28.94 -5.26 -28.02
N LEU A 43 -28.51 -5.34 -26.75
CA LEU A 43 -27.19 -4.83 -26.35
C LEU A 43 -26.03 -5.76 -26.76
N GLY A 44 -26.28 -6.96 -27.31
CA GLY A 44 -25.22 -7.92 -27.66
C GLY A 44 -24.42 -8.45 -26.46
N HIS A 45 -24.88 -8.17 -25.24
CA HIS A 45 -24.17 -8.42 -23.98
C HIS A 45 -24.87 -9.47 -23.12
N ALA A 46 -25.33 -10.57 -23.71
CA ALA A 46 -26.03 -11.63 -22.98
C ALA A 46 -25.24 -12.28 -21.82
N LYS A 47 -23.91 -12.04 -21.73
CA LYS A 47 -23.03 -12.59 -20.68
C LYS A 47 -22.53 -11.58 -19.64
N ALA A 48 -22.64 -10.28 -19.89
CA ALA A 48 -22.22 -9.25 -18.92
C ALA A 48 -23.46 -8.77 -18.18
N GLY A 49 -23.60 -9.11 -16.89
CA GLY A 49 -24.73 -8.65 -16.08
C GLY A 49 -24.80 -7.12 -16.07
N LEU A 50 -25.95 -6.56 -16.44
CA LEU A 50 -26.16 -5.09 -16.49
C LEU A 50 -26.14 -4.44 -15.11
N PHE A 51 -26.48 -5.22 -14.09
CA PHE A 51 -26.55 -4.82 -12.68
C PHE A 51 -26.46 -6.08 -11.82
N ASN A 52 -26.06 -5.91 -10.58
CA ASN A 52 -26.01 -6.97 -9.58
C ASN A 52 -26.84 -6.66 -8.32
N THR A 53 -27.44 -5.48 -8.28
CA THR A 53 -28.20 -4.95 -7.16
C THR A 53 -29.61 -4.64 -7.61
N ILE A 54 -30.60 -5.08 -6.84
CA ILE A 54 -31.99 -4.68 -7.01
C ILE A 54 -32.44 -3.88 -5.80
N ILE A 55 -33.26 -2.86 -6.04
CA ILE A 55 -33.96 -2.12 -5.00
C ILE A 55 -35.45 -2.38 -5.18
N THR A 56 -36.10 -2.92 -4.15
CA THR A 56 -37.56 -3.03 -4.09
C THR A 56 -38.08 -1.98 -3.11
N PHE A 57 -39.20 -1.37 -3.47
CA PHE A 57 -39.87 -0.38 -2.63
C PHE A 57 -41.34 -0.74 -2.53
N GLU A 58 -41.78 -1.09 -1.32
CA GLU A 58 -43.14 -1.50 -1.04
C GLU A 58 -43.74 -0.61 0.05
N LYS A 59 -44.85 0.04 -0.28
CA LYS A 59 -45.68 0.72 0.71
C LYS A 59 -46.77 -0.24 1.17
N GLU A 60 -46.60 -0.82 2.35
CA GLU A 60 -47.59 -1.70 2.94
C GLU A 60 -48.87 -0.89 3.22
N ARG A 61 -49.98 -1.34 2.65
CA ARG A 61 -51.31 -0.86 3.04
C ARG A 61 -51.88 -1.88 4.02
N ALA A 62 -52.41 -1.39 5.16
CA ALA A 62 -53.20 -2.24 6.03
C ALA A 62 -54.37 -2.80 5.22
N LEU A 63 -54.40 -4.12 5.07
CA LEU A 63 -55.50 -4.80 4.41
C LEU A 63 -56.61 -4.98 5.46
N ASP A 64 -57.63 -4.14 5.39
CA ASP A 64 -58.85 -4.32 6.18
C ASP A 64 -59.81 -5.23 5.39
N PHE A 65 -59.83 -6.51 5.75
CA PHE A 65 -60.61 -7.53 5.02
C PHE A 65 -62.03 -7.74 5.56
N GLY A 66 -62.51 -6.89 6.48
CA GLY A 66 -63.82 -7.08 7.10
C GLY A 66 -63.93 -8.34 7.96
N THR A 67 -65.09 -8.56 8.57
CA THR A 67 -65.31 -9.64 9.55
C THR A 67 -65.60 -10.97 8.87
N GLY A 68 -64.61 -11.86 8.79
CA GLY A 68 -64.84 -13.28 8.49
C GLY A 68 -63.63 -14.07 8.02
N ILE A 69 -62.66 -13.43 7.36
CA ILE A 69 -61.45 -14.08 6.83
C ILE A 69 -60.21 -13.30 7.26
N THR A 70 -59.28 -13.98 7.94
CA THR A 70 -57.98 -13.40 8.31
C THR A 70 -56.89 -13.99 7.42
N PHE A 71 -56.22 -13.14 6.64
CA PHE A 71 -55.02 -13.53 5.91
C PHE A 71 -53.79 -13.27 6.78
N LYS A 72 -52.97 -14.30 7.00
CA LYS A 72 -51.68 -14.19 7.69
C LYS A 72 -50.58 -14.29 6.64
N GLN A 73 -49.81 -13.22 6.47
CA GLN A 73 -48.62 -13.25 5.64
C GLN A 73 -47.59 -14.18 6.31
N ILE A 74 -47.09 -15.15 5.55
CA ILE A 74 -45.97 -16.01 5.96
C ILE A 74 -44.74 -15.43 5.26
N GLN A 75 -43.66 -15.19 6.01
CA GLN A 75 -42.37 -14.83 5.43
C GLN A 75 -41.80 -16.06 4.73
N ASP A 76 -41.65 -15.98 3.41
CA ASP A 76 -40.86 -16.91 2.64
C ASP A 76 -39.45 -16.35 2.45
N GLN A 77 -38.43 -17.22 2.49
CA GLN A 77 -37.07 -16.85 2.14
C GLN A 77 -36.81 -17.26 0.70
N GLU A 78 -37.13 -16.36 -0.23
CA GLU A 78 -36.83 -16.60 -1.63
C GLU A 78 -35.31 -16.46 -1.89
N PRO A 79 -34.67 -17.49 -2.47
CA PRO A 79 -33.28 -17.35 -2.88
C PRO A 79 -33.16 -16.29 -3.98
N THR A 80 -32.21 -15.37 -3.84
CA THR A 80 -32.00 -14.30 -4.82
C THR A 80 -31.06 -14.72 -5.96
N GLU A 81 -31.40 -14.29 -7.18
CA GLU A 81 -30.52 -14.42 -8.34
C GLU A 81 -29.46 -13.32 -8.45
N PHE A 82 -29.56 -12.30 -7.59
CA PHE A 82 -28.71 -11.11 -7.58
C PHE A 82 -27.69 -11.17 -6.44
N ASP A 83 -26.62 -10.39 -6.54
CA ASP A 83 -25.60 -10.37 -5.49
C ASP A 83 -26.19 -9.78 -4.20
N ILE A 84 -27.00 -8.72 -4.34
CA ILE A 84 -27.70 -8.06 -3.24
C ILE A 84 -29.08 -7.53 -3.71
N VAL A 85 -30.07 -7.64 -2.84
CA VAL A 85 -31.41 -7.07 -2.98
C VAL A 85 -31.64 -6.19 -1.76
N VAL A 86 -31.98 -4.93 -2.00
CA VAL A 86 -32.30 -3.95 -0.98
C VAL A 86 -33.81 -3.82 -0.94
N ASP A 87 -34.44 -4.37 0.09
CA ASP A 87 -35.88 -4.34 0.27
C ASP A 87 -36.27 -3.21 1.21
N ILE A 88 -36.99 -2.21 0.69
CA ILE A 88 -37.45 -1.05 1.43
C ILE A 88 -38.96 -1.18 1.65
N ARG A 89 -39.38 -1.34 2.91
CA ARG A 89 -40.80 -1.41 3.29
C ARG A 89 -41.19 -0.19 4.11
N VAL A 90 -42.25 0.47 3.67
CA VAL A 90 -42.84 1.63 4.34
C VAL A 90 -44.18 1.24 4.96
N ARG A 91 -44.29 1.39 6.28
CA ARG A 91 -45.53 1.25 7.06
C ARG A 91 -46.01 2.64 7.49
N CYS A 92 -47.17 2.70 8.16
CA CYS A 92 -47.73 3.98 8.64
C CYS A 92 -46.81 4.70 9.65
N ASP A 93 -46.03 3.95 10.41
CA ASP A 93 -45.22 4.43 11.54
C ASP A 93 -43.72 4.06 11.45
N SER A 94 -43.32 3.26 10.44
CA SER A 94 -41.94 2.78 10.32
C SER A 94 -41.46 2.63 8.88
N LEU A 95 -40.18 2.90 8.65
CA LEU A 95 -39.43 2.49 7.47
C LEU A 95 -38.48 1.35 7.86
N SER A 96 -38.52 0.23 7.15
CA SER A 96 -37.58 -0.87 7.34
C SER A 96 -36.82 -1.15 6.05
N VAL A 97 -35.51 -1.30 6.14
CA VAL A 97 -34.65 -1.71 5.04
C VAL A 97 -34.00 -3.06 5.39
N SER A 98 -34.15 -4.05 4.52
CA SER A 98 -33.49 -5.35 4.66
C SER A 98 -32.63 -5.67 3.44
N PHE A 99 -31.58 -6.45 3.65
CA PHE A 99 -30.69 -6.89 2.60
C PHE A 99 -30.80 -8.40 2.42
N THR A 100 -31.19 -8.85 1.23
CA THR A 100 -31.12 -10.26 0.82
C THR A 100 -29.91 -10.43 -0.09
N TYR A 101 -28.99 -11.33 0.22
CA TYR A 101 -27.69 -11.40 -0.48
C TYR A 101 -27.17 -12.82 -0.64
N ARG A 102 -26.29 -13.01 -1.62
CA ARG A 102 -25.61 -14.28 -1.85
C ARG A 102 -24.36 -14.38 -0.98
N VAL A 103 -24.39 -15.28 0.01
CA VAL A 103 -23.26 -15.54 0.93
C VAL A 103 -21.99 -15.96 0.18
N SER A 104 -22.11 -16.61 -0.97
CA SER A 104 -20.97 -16.97 -1.84
C SER A 104 -20.27 -15.77 -2.50
N ARG A 105 -20.91 -14.60 -2.51
CA ARG A 105 -20.39 -13.35 -3.09
C ARG A 105 -20.09 -12.31 -2.02
N LEU A 106 -20.94 -12.23 -0.99
CA LEU A 106 -20.88 -11.24 0.07
C LEU A 106 -20.86 -11.93 1.44
N PRO A 107 -19.71 -11.98 2.13
CA PRO A 107 -19.63 -12.44 3.51
C PRO A 107 -20.55 -11.63 4.43
N VAL A 108 -21.06 -12.27 5.48
CA VAL A 108 -22.03 -11.67 6.41
C VAL A 108 -21.47 -10.38 7.04
N GLU A 109 -20.18 -10.37 7.35
CA GLU A 109 -19.47 -9.24 7.94
C GLU A 109 -19.47 -8.03 7.01
N LEU A 110 -19.27 -8.25 5.70
CA LEU A 110 -19.29 -7.20 4.70
C LEU A 110 -20.68 -6.59 4.57
N VAL A 111 -21.75 -7.41 4.61
CA VAL A 111 -23.13 -6.90 4.55
C VAL A 111 -23.49 -6.10 5.78
N ARG A 112 -22.97 -6.45 6.97
CA ARG A 112 -23.14 -5.61 8.17
C ARG A 112 -22.51 -4.23 7.99
N VAL A 113 -21.31 -4.16 7.39
CA VAL A 113 -20.67 -2.88 7.06
C VAL A 113 -21.51 -2.11 6.04
N ILE A 114 -21.97 -2.76 4.96
CA ILE A 114 -22.87 -2.15 3.97
C ILE A 114 -24.12 -1.58 4.63
N GLY A 115 -24.74 -2.31 5.56
CA GLY A 115 -25.92 -1.86 6.29
C GLY A 115 -25.66 -0.62 7.16
N ARG A 116 -24.53 -0.58 7.87
CA ARG A 116 -24.12 0.60 8.66
C ARG A 116 -23.83 1.81 7.78
N THR A 117 -23.10 1.60 6.69
CA THR A 117 -22.84 2.63 5.68
C THR A 117 -24.14 3.14 5.07
N PHE A 118 -25.07 2.25 4.71
CA PHE A 118 -26.38 2.63 4.17
C PHE A 118 -27.15 3.55 5.15
N SER A 119 -27.22 3.17 6.44
CA SER A 119 -27.85 4.00 7.47
C SER A 119 -27.17 5.38 7.57
N THR A 120 -25.84 5.39 7.64
CA THR A 120 -25.04 6.62 7.78
C THR A 120 -25.26 7.57 6.60
N VAL A 121 -25.25 7.02 5.37
CA VAL A 121 -25.46 7.80 4.15
C VAL A 121 -26.88 8.36 4.10
N VAL A 122 -27.91 7.57 4.44
CA VAL A 122 -29.30 8.04 4.46
C VAL A 122 -29.49 9.15 5.51
N GLU A 123 -28.93 8.99 6.70
CA GLU A 123 -28.97 10.01 7.76
C GLU A 123 -28.30 11.33 7.32
N ASP A 124 -27.13 11.25 6.70
CA ASP A 124 -26.39 12.45 6.24
C ASP A 124 -27.09 13.14 5.06
N ILE A 125 -27.67 12.37 4.12
CA ILE A 125 -28.50 12.90 3.02
C ILE A 125 -29.70 13.67 3.56
N VAL A 126 -30.41 13.11 4.56
CA VAL A 126 -31.58 13.75 5.16
C VAL A 126 -31.18 15.03 5.89
N ALA A 127 -30.03 15.05 6.56
CA ALA A 127 -29.52 16.22 7.26
C ALA A 127 -29.00 17.32 6.33
N LYS A 128 -28.47 16.98 5.13
CA LYS A 128 -27.72 17.89 4.27
C LYS A 128 -28.05 17.72 2.78
N LEU A 129 -29.29 18.00 2.39
CA LEU A 129 -29.73 17.89 1.00
C LEU A 129 -28.98 18.81 0.02
N ASP A 130 -28.50 19.96 0.48
CA ASP A 130 -27.85 20.97 -0.38
C ASP A 130 -26.31 20.88 -0.35
N ALA A 131 -25.74 19.91 0.37
CA ALA A 131 -24.31 19.63 0.35
C ALA A 131 -23.89 18.92 -0.94
N SER A 132 -22.60 19.02 -1.26
CA SER A 132 -22.00 18.34 -2.41
C SER A 132 -22.01 16.82 -2.20
N VAL A 133 -22.22 16.02 -3.25
CA VAL A 133 -22.21 14.54 -3.13
C VAL A 133 -20.88 14.02 -2.60
N SER A 134 -19.77 14.68 -2.94
CA SER A 134 -18.43 14.35 -2.43
C SER A 134 -18.27 14.52 -0.91
N GLU A 135 -19.14 15.30 -0.26
CA GLU A 135 -19.11 15.57 1.19
C GLU A 135 -19.97 14.60 2.01
N VAL A 136 -20.74 13.72 1.34
CA VAL A 136 -21.62 12.76 2.00
C VAL A 136 -20.80 11.76 2.82
N LYS A 137 -21.14 11.61 4.10
CA LYS A 137 -20.46 10.67 4.99
C LYS A 137 -20.84 9.22 4.65
N VAL A 138 -19.87 8.46 4.15
CA VAL A 138 -20.03 7.03 3.82
C VAL A 138 -19.54 6.10 4.93
N LEU A 139 -18.59 6.56 5.73
CA LEU A 139 -18.00 5.76 6.81
C LEU A 139 -18.78 5.94 8.12
N SER A 140 -19.28 4.84 8.67
CA SER A 140 -19.97 4.88 9.96
C SER A 140 -18.99 5.14 11.11
N VAL A 141 -19.48 5.64 12.25
CA VAL A 141 -18.67 5.87 13.45
C VAL A 141 -18.01 4.56 13.94
N MET A 142 -18.73 3.44 13.87
CA MET A 142 -18.22 2.13 14.25
C MET A 142 -17.08 1.68 13.33
N ASP A 143 -17.26 1.83 12.01
CA ASP A 143 -16.24 1.39 11.05
C ASP A 143 -15.01 2.31 11.10
N TYR A 144 -15.20 3.62 11.34
CA TYR A 144 -14.09 4.54 11.60
C TYR A 144 -13.31 4.15 12.86
N SER A 145 -13.99 3.83 13.96
CA SER A 145 -13.34 3.33 15.18
C SER A 145 -12.54 2.06 14.90
N GLN A 146 -13.11 1.12 14.16
CA GLN A 146 -12.43 -0.13 13.81
C GLN A 146 -11.16 0.13 12.97
N VAL A 147 -11.20 1.08 12.04
CA VAL A 147 -10.01 1.50 11.27
C VAL A 147 -8.95 2.11 12.21
N LEU A 148 -9.35 2.91 13.19
CA LEU A 148 -8.40 3.46 14.17
C LEU A 148 -7.80 2.37 15.06
N ASP A 149 -8.59 1.38 15.47
CA ASP A 149 -8.13 0.25 16.27
C ASP A 149 -7.10 -0.60 15.50
N TRP A 150 -7.30 -0.81 14.19
CA TRP A 150 -6.31 -1.49 13.34
C TRP A 150 -4.97 -0.75 13.23
N ASN A 151 -4.97 0.56 13.46
CA ASN A 151 -3.77 1.40 13.40
C ASN A 151 -3.20 1.72 14.80
N SER A 152 -3.67 1.03 15.85
CA SER A 152 -3.31 1.33 17.25
C SER A 152 -2.63 0.15 17.96
N PRO A 153 -1.61 0.41 18.83
CA PRO A 153 -0.89 1.67 18.96
C PRO A 153 0.01 1.91 17.73
N PRO A 154 0.29 3.17 17.37
CA PRO A 154 1.31 3.45 16.36
C PRO A 154 2.65 2.92 16.86
N THR A 155 3.36 2.17 16.02
CA THR A 155 4.74 1.77 16.32
C THR A 155 5.60 3.03 16.38
N ASN A 156 6.22 3.28 17.53
CA ASN A 156 7.19 4.37 17.63
C ASN A 156 8.45 3.99 16.85
N ALA A 157 8.81 4.84 15.89
CA ALA A 157 10.09 4.72 15.23
C ALA A 157 11.18 5.09 16.23
N ALA A 158 12.09 4.16 16.50
CA ALA A 158 13.23 4.43 17.37
C ALA A 158 14.09 5.51 16.70
N ASN A 159 14.45 6.56 17.46
CA ASN A 159 15.36 7.60 17.00
C ASN A 159 16.82 7.13 17.08
N LEU A 160 17.12 6.02 16.39
CA LEU A 160 18.43 5.37 16.36
C LEU A 160 18.98 5.30 14.95
N CYS A 161 20.30 5.24 14.85
CA CYS A 161 21.00 4.93 13.61
C CYS A 161 21.16 3.42 13.47
N LEU A 162 20.79 2.86 12.31
CA LEU A 162 20.90 1.42 12.03
C LEU A 162 22.29 0.82 12.36
N HIS A 163 23.37 1.55 12.09
CA HIS A 163 24.72 1.07 12.42
C HIS A 163 25.01 1.04 13.93
N ASP A 164 24.35 1.87 14.73
CA ASP A 164 24.47 1.84 16.20
C ASP A 164 23.70 0.65 16.78
N VAL A 165 22.53 0.32 16.23
CA VAL A 165 21.80 -0.89 16.60
C VAL A 165 22.65 -2.14 16.37
N ILE A 166 23.31 -2.21 15.21
CA ILE A 166 24.23 -3.30 14.90
C ILE A 166 25.46 -3.28 15.83
N ARG A 167 26.02 -2.10 16.12
CA ARG A 167 27.14 -1.94 17.05
C ARG A 167 26.83 -2.50 18.43
N MET A 168 25.65 -2.21 18.98
CA MET A 168 25.23 -2.73 20.29
C MET A 168 25.27 -4.26 20.30
N ARG A 169 24.72 -4.92 19.28
CA ARG A 169 24.80 -6.39 19.15
C ARG A 169 26.22 -6.90 18.98
N CYS A 170 27.07 -6.17 18.26
CA CYS A 170 28.48 -6.54 18.11
C CYS A 170 29.22 -6.55 19.46
N LEU A 171 28.93 -5.60 20.34
CA LEU A 171 29.53 -5.51 21.67
C LEU A 171 28.98 -6.58 22.63
N GLU A 172 27.69 -6.89 22.54
CA GLU A 172 27.05 -7.90 23.40
C GLU A 172 27.49 -9.33 23.08
N LEU A 173 27.72 -9.65 21.79
CA LEU A 173 27.89 -11.03 21.32
C LEU A 173 29.10 -11.21 20.38
N PRO A 174 30.31 -10.74 20.73
CA PRO A 174 31.44 -10.62 19.79
C PRO A 174 31.82 -11.94 19.10
N ASP A 175 31.84 -13.04 19.85
CA ASP A 175 32.28 -14.35 19.34
C ASP A 175 31.16 -15.17 18.67
N ARG A 176 29.91 -14.68 18.69
CA ARG A 176 28.78 -15.39 18.06
C ARG A 176 28.83 -15.25 16.54
N PRO A 177 28.43 -16.28 15.78
CA PRO A 177 28.25 -16.17 14.34
C PRO A 177 27.21 -15.08 14.00
N ALA A 178 27.57 -14.16 13.10
CA ALA A 178 26.73 -13.05 12.65
C ALA A 178 26.30 -13.20 11.19
N ILE A 179 27.22 -13.61 10.31
CA ILE A 179 26.95 -13.82 8.88
C ILE A 179 27.46 -15.20 8.49
N HIS A 180 26.63 -15.95 7.76
CA HIS A 180 27.01 -17.20 7.13
C HIS A 180 26.58 -17.17 5.67
N ALA A 181 27.55 -17.25 4.76
CA ALA A 181 27.34 -17.23 3.32
C ALA A 181 28.18 -18.32 2.65
N TRP A 182 27.95 -18.53 1.35
CA TRP A 182 28.66 -19.55 0.57
C TRP A 182 30.18 -19.28 0.46
N ASP A 183 30.60 -18.04 0.61
CA ASP A 183 31.98 -17.57 0.50
C ASP A 183 32.64 -17.25 1.85
N GLY A 184 31.98 -17.57 2.97
CA GLY A 184 32.57 -17.45 4.30
C GLY A 184 31.56 -17.25 5.42
N SER A 185 32.06 -17.30 6.64
CA SER A 185 31.33 -16.95 7.87
C SER A 185 32.07 -15.86 8.62
N LEU A 186 31.34 -15.01 9.34
CA LEU A 186 31.90 -13.98 10.20
C LEU A 186 31.21 -13.95 11.56
N THR A 187 31.99 -13.76 12.61
CA THR A 187 31.46 -13.40 13.93
C THR A 187 31.06 -11.93 13.96
N TYR A 188 30.29 -11.54 14.99
CA TYR A 188 29.92 -10.15 15.22
C TYR A 188 31.14 -9.22 15.36
N GLN A 189 32.20 -9.68 16.04
CA GLN A 189 33.45 -8.93 16.17
C GLN A 189 34.10 -8.72 14.80
N GLU A 190 34.19 -9.75 13.96
CA GLU A 190 34.77 -9.64 12.62
C GLU A 190 33.94 -8.74 11.70
N VAL A 191 32.61 -8.77 11.80
CA VAL A 191 31.72 -7.86 11.09
C VAL A 191 32.03 -6.41 11.48
N TRP A 192 32.17 -6.14 12.78
CA TRP A 192 32.48 -4.81 13.29
C TRP A 192 33.85 -4.34 12.82
N ASP A 193 34.88 -5.17 12.92
CA ASP A 193 36.26 -4.78 12.58
C ASP A 193 36.43 -4.54 11.08
N ARG A 194 35.90 -5.44 10.24
CA ARG A 194 35.99 -5.31 8.77
C ARG A 194 35.19 -4.10 8.27
N SER A 195 33.97 -3.90 8.78
CA SER A 195 33.19 -2.71 8.44
C SER A 195 33.83 -1.41 8.95
N SER A 196 34.51 -1.42 10.10
CA SER A 196 35.26 -0.26 10.63
C SER A 196 36.37 0.16 9.68
N ARG A 197 37.18 -0.81 9.24
CA ARG A 197 38.31 -0.56 8.32
C ARG A 197 37.82 -0.02 6.99
N LEU A 198 36.76 -0.62 6.43
CA LEU A 198 36.17 -0.14 5.18
C LEU A 198 35.55 1.24 5.35
N ALA A 199 34.85 1.54 6.45
CA ALA A 199 34.30 2.87 6.71
C ALA A 199 35.40 3.94 6.73
N ASN A 200 36.50 3.70 7.44
CA ASN A 200 37.63 4.63 7.49
C ASN A 200 38.26 4.84 6.10
N HIS A 201 38.37 3.77 5.30
CA HIS A 201 38.82 3.89 3.93
C HIS A 201 37.86 4.75 3.10
N LEU A 202 36.55 4.53 3.20
CA LEU A 202 35.55 5.34 2.49
C LEU A 202 35.60 6.82 2.90
N ILE A 203 35.76 7.12 4.20
CA ILE A 203 35.93 8.50 4.68
C ILE A 203 37.19 9.13 4.09
N SER A 204 38.31 8.37 4.02
CA SER A 204 39.55 8.86 3.38
C SER A 204 39.40 9.15 1.89
N LEU A 205 38.40 8.55 1.24
CA LEU A 205 38.03 8.81 -0.15
C LEU A 205 37.01 9.93 -0.32
N GLY A 206 36.56 10.56 0.78
CA GLY A 206 35.63 11.68 0.78
C GLY A 206 34.17 11.32 0.99
N VAL A 207 33.84 10.06 1.33
CA VAL A 207 32.46 9.71 1.74
C VAL A 207 32.13 10.44 3.04
N GLY A 208 30.99 11.13 3.04
CA GLY A 208 30.46 11.86 4.18
C GLY A 208 28.95 11.74 4.30
N ILE A 209 28.37 12.58 5.16
CA ILE A 209 26.94 12.57 5.49
C ILE A 209 26.08 12.71 4.22
N GLU A 210 25.16 11.77 4.05
CA GLU A 210 24.18 11.73 2.96
C GLU A 210 24.78 11.62 1.55
N MET A 211 26.05 11.21 1.44
CA MET A 211 26.67 10.92 0.14
C MET A 211 26.27 9.52 -0.36
N PRO A 212 25.61 9.39 -1.52
CA PRO A 212 25.26 8.07 -2.05
C PRO A 212 26.49 7.25 -2.41
N VAL A 213 26.52 5.99 -1.99
CA VAL A 213 27.57 5.02 -2.35
C VAL A 213 26.90 3.79 -2.99
N PRO A 214 26.96 3.68 -4.32
CA PRO A 214 26.58 2.48 -5.05
C PRO A 214 27.36 1.23 -4.61
N ILE A 215 26.62 0.15 -4.35
CA ILE A 215 27.12 -1.17 -3.98
C ILE A 215 26.66 -2.13 -5.07
N CYS A 216 27.57 -2.48 -5.99
CA CYS A 216 27.32 -3.37 -7.11
C CYS A 216 28.14 -4.65 -6.92
N LEU A 217 27.67 -5.51 -6.03
CA LEU A 217 28.27 -6.81 -5.71
C LEU A 217 27.24 -7.92 -5.92
N GLU A 218 27.70 -9.11 -6.25
CA GLU A 218 26.92 -10.34 -6.09
C GLU A 218 26.66 -10.66 -4.60
N LYS A 219 25.60 -11.45 -4.34
CA LYS A 219 25.29 -11.93 -2.99
C LYS A 219 26.49 -12.69 -2.41
N SER A 220 27.01 -12.20 -1.29
CA SER A 220 28.25 -12.65 -0.65
C SER A 220 28.27 -12.20 0.81
N VAL A 221 29.21 -12.74 1.59
CA VAL A 221 29.50 -12.31 2.97
C VAL A 221 29.85 -10.81 3.05
N TRP A 222 30.30 -10.22 1.93
CA TRP A 222 30.79 -8.85 1.86
C TRP A 222 29.71 -7.79 1.71
N VAL A 223 28.52 -8.12 1.17
CA VAL A 223 27.45 -7.12 0.96
C VAL A 223 27.02 -6.45 2.27
N PRO A 224 26.74 -7.19 3.36
CA PRO A 224 26.40 -6.56 4.64
C PRO A 224 27.56 -5.75 5.24
N ILE A 225 28.81 -6.17 5.02
CA ILE A 225 30.01 -5.42 5.46
C ILE A 225 30.09 -4.08 4.74
N CYS A 226 29.86 -4.06 3.43
CA CYS A 226 29.81 -2.85 2.63
C CYS A 226 28.68 -1.92 3.09
N MET A 227 27.47 -2.44 3.30
CA MET A 227 26.35 -1.65 3.81
C MET A 227 26.70 -1.00 5.14
N LEU A 228 27.18 -1.78 6.11
CA LEU A 228 27.54 -1.27 7.43
C LEU A 228 28.66 -0.22 7.35
N ALA A 229 29.67 -0.44 6.51
CA ALA A 229 30.76 0.50 6.32
C ALA A 229 30.30 1.84 5.71
N VAL A 230 29.43 1.80 4.70
CA VAL A 230 28.85 2.99 4.08
C VAL A 230 28.04 3.79 5.10
N LEU A 231 27.15 3.13 5.84
CA LEU A 231 26.32 3.77 6.86
C LEU A 231 27.17 4.41 7.97
N ARG A 232 28.27 3.78 8.37
CA ARG A 232 29.21 4.31 9.38
C ARG A 232 30.05 5.48 8.87
N ALA A 233 30.35 5.50 7.56
CA ALA A 233 30.98 6.64 6.91
C ALA A 233 30.00 7.81 6.69
N GLY A 234 28.74 7.67 7.10
CA GLY A 234 27.66 8.65 6.89
C GLY A 234 27.05 8.63 5.48
N GLY A 235 27.51 7.71 4.62
CA GLY A 235 27.01 7.58 3.27
C GLY A 235 25.66 6.85 3.20
N VAL A 236 25.02 6.95 2.03
CA VAL A 236 23.73 6.33 1.73
C VAL A 236 23.95 5.11 0.86
N CYS A 237 23.50 3.94 1.30
CA CYS A 237 23.64 2.71 0.54
C CYS A 237 22.75 2.73 -0.70
N VAL A 238 23.34 2.56 -1.90
CA VAL A 238 22.58 2.35 -3.13
C VAL A 238 22.84 0.94 -3.65
N LEU A 239 21.90 0.02 -3.38
CA LEU A 239 22.08 -1.38 -3.76
C LEU A 239 21.76 -1.59 -5.23
N ILE A 240 22.74 -2.08 -5.99
CA ILE A 240 22.60 -2.37 -7.41
C ILE A 240 22.73 -3.87 -7.61
N ASN A 241 21.68 -4.48 -8.19
CA ASN A 241 21.71 -5.90 -8.53
C ASN A 241 22.66 -6.14 -9.72
N SER A 242 23.82 -6.71 -9.44
CA SER A 242 24.85 -7.05 -10.43
C SER A 242 24.42 -8.10 -11.47
N GLY A 243 23.33 -8.85 -11.23
CA GLY A 243 22.77 -9.82 -12.17
C GLY A 243 21.77 -9.23 -13.20
N THR A 244 21.48 -7.92 -13.13
CA THR A 244 20.59 -7.26 -14.11
C THR A 244 21.33 -6.83 -15.36
N HIS A 245 20.58 -6.44 -16.41
CA HIS A 245 21.13 -5.88 -17.63
C HIS A 245 21.96 -4.62 -17.34
N ILE A 246 23.10 -4.48 -18.02
CA ILE A 246 24.05 -3.39 -17.79
C ILE A 246 23.43 -2.01 -18.02
N GLU A 247 22.45 -1.91 -18.92
CA GLU A 247 21.66 -0.71 -19.18
C GLU A 247 20.89 -0.26 -17.93
N ARG A 248 20.32 -1.21 -17.16
CA ARG A 248 19.61 -0.92 -15.92
C ARG A 248 20.56 -0.39 -14.85
N ILE A 249 21.76 -0.98 -14.76
CA ILE A 249 22.82 -0.54 -13.84
C ILE A 249 23.27 0.89 -14.19
N ARG A 250 23.53 1.17 -15.47
CA ARG A 250 23.88 2.51 -15.95
C ARG A 250 22.78 3.53 -15.66
N ALA A 251 21.52 3.17 -15.91
CA ALA A 251 20.39 4.04 -15.63
C ALA A 251 20.29 4.40 -14.14
N VAL A 252 20.56 3.45 -13.22
CA VAL A 252 20.65 3.78 -11.78
C VAL A 252 21.80 4.73 -11.51
N LEU A 253 22.99 4.44 -12.02
CA LEU A 253 24.17 5.26 -11.76
C LEU A 253 24.06 6.69 -12.32
N GLN A 254 23.29 6.89 -13.39
CA GLN A 254 23.00 8.23 -13.93
C GLN A 254 22.11 9.06 -13.00
N GLU A 255 21.24 8.42 -12.21
CA GLU A 255 20.36 9.09 -11.25
C GLU A 255 21.05 9.29 -9.87
N VAL A 256 22.25 8.74 -9.68
CA VAL A 256 22.96 8.75 -8.40
C VAL A 256 24.22 9.62 -8.50
N PRO A 257 24.25 10.80 -7.87
CA PRO A 257 25.43 11.65 -7.85
C PRO A 257 26.48 11.08 -6.88
N SER A 258 27.23 10.07 -7.34
CA SER A 258 28.31 9.44 -6.58
C SER A 258 29.66 9.59 -7.29
N SER A 259 30.72 9.79 -6.50
CA SER A 259 32.12 9.76 -6.94
C SER A 259 32.78 8.38 -6.75
N ILE A 260 32.13 7.45 -6.04
CA ILE A 260 32.68 6.14 -5.66
C ILE A 260 31.66 5.02 -5.93
N ILE A 261 32.13 3.82 -6.28
CA ILE A 261 31.31 2.61 -6.33
C ILE A 261 32.05 1.43 -5.69
N LEU A 262 31.34 0.65 -4.88
CA LEU A 262 31.85 -0.60 -4.35
C LEU A 262 31.53 -1.72 -5.35
N VAL A 263 32.55 -2.46 -5.74
CA VAL A 263 32.46 -3.55 -6.71
C VAL A 263 33.24 -4.77 -6.23
N SER A 264 32.81 -5.96 -6.63
CA SER A 264 33.61 -7.18 -6.53
C SER A 264 34.60 -7.29 -7.70
N PRO A 265 35.65 -8.13 -7.62
CA PRO A 265 36.51 -8.43 -8.76
C PRO A 265 35.73 -8.83 -10.02
N ARG A 266 34.61 -9.53 -9.88
CA ARG A 266 33.74 -9.96 -11.00
C ARG A 266 32.97 -8.81 -11.65
N THR A 267 32.56 -7.81 -10.87
CA THR A 267 31.74 -6.68 -11.34
C THR A 267 32.57 -5.50 -11.82
N THR A 268 33.89 -5.48 -11.55
CA THR A 268 34.83 -4.49 -12.12
C THR A 268 34.82 -4.43 -13.64
N ARG A 269 34.49 -5.54 -14.31
CA ARG A 269 34.37 -5.66 -15.78
C ARG A 269 33.36 -4.70 -16.40
N PHE A 270 32.40 -4.22 -15.62
CA PHE A 270 31.43 -3.27 -16.09
C PHE A 270 32.10 -1.90 -16.31
N LYS A 271 31.89 -1.35 -17.51
CA LYS A 271 32.30 0.03 -17.85
C LYS A 271 31.24 0.98 -17.33
N PHE A 272 31.55 1.67 -16.23
CA PHE A 272 30.77 2.78 -15.69
C PHE A 272 31.24 4.08 -16.36
N GLN A 273 30.42 5.13 -16.29
CA GLN A 273 30.83 6.45 -16.77
C GLN A 273 31.87 7.02 -15.79
N GLU A 274 33.00 7.48 -16.32
CA GLU A 274 34.01 8.22 -15.54
C GLU A 274 33.46 9.61 -15.14
N PRO A 275 33.82 10.18 -13.98
CA PRO A 275 34.92 9.81 -13.07
C PRO A 275 34.47 9.05 -11.81
N LEU A 276 33.99 7.81 -11.94
CA LEU A 276 33.50 6.99 -10.83
C LEU A 276 34.62 6.08 -10.27
N LYS A 277 35.16 6.40 -9.09
CA LYS A 277 36.23 5.62 -8.46
C LYS A 277 35.72 4.27 -7.98
N LYS A 278 36.28 3.19 -8.54
CA LYS A 278 35.97 1.81 -8.15
C LYS A 278 36.75 1.42 -6.88
N VAL A 279 36.06 1.00 -5.84
CA VAL A 279 36.63 0.34 -4.66
C VAL A 279 36.35 -1.15 -4.78
N ILE A 280 37.41 -1.94 -4.96
CA ILE A 280 37.30 -3.39 -5.18
C ILE A 280 37.25 -4.08 -3.82
N ILE A 281 36.13 -4.72 -3.53
CA ILE A 281 35.88 -5.46 -2.30
C ILE A 281 36.36 -6.89 -2.49
N SER A 282 37.50 -7.19 -1.88
CA SER A 282 38.12 -8.50 -1.81
C SER A 282 38.76 -8.69 -0.44
N PRO A 283 39.09 -9.92 -0.01
CA PRO A 283 39.68 -10.16 1.32
C PRO A 283 40.89 -9.27 1.63
N GLU A 284 41.68 -8.93 0.62
CA GLU A 284 42.92 -8.16 0.74
C GLU A 284 42.69 -6.71 1.19
N ILE A 285 41.54 -6.11 0.86
CA ILE A 285 41.22 -4.73 1.29
C ILE A 285 41.14 -4.60 2.82
N PHE A 286 40.94 -5.73 3.51
CA PHE A 286 40.82 -5.79 4.96
C PHE A 286 42.14 -6.12 5.67
N ILE A 287 43.20 -6.48 4.94
CA ILE A 287 44.50 -6.93 5.50
C ILE A 287 45.46 -5.75 5.75
N GLY A 288 45.27 -4.62 5.06
CA GLY A 288 46.13 -3.44 5.19
C GLY A 288 45.92 -2.61 6.46
N SER A 289 47.00 -1.93 6.89
CA SER A 289 47.00 -0.97 8.00
C SER A 289 46.28 0.32 7.59
N VAL A 290 44.98 0.44 7.87
CA VAL A 290 44.26 1.71 7.74
C VAL A 290 44.61 2.58 8.96
N PRO A 291 44.89 3.89 8.81
CA PRO A 291 45.14 4.77 9.94
C PRO A 291 43.99 4.65 10.96
N ASN A 292 44.34 4.36 12.21
CA ASN A 292 43.39 3.90 13.22
C ASN A 292 42.46 5.00 13.77
N GLN A 293 42.50 6.22 13.21
CA GLN A 293 41.83 7.40 13.77
C GLN A 293 41.44 8.42 12.69
N VAL A 294 40.50 8.06 11.82
CA VAL A 294 39.73 9.08 11.11
C VAL A 294 38.49 9.37 11.96
N SER A 295 38.23 10.65 12.26
CA SER A 295 37.03 11.04 12.99
C SER A 295 35.79 10.60 12.21
N THR A 296 34.99 9.69 12.78
CA THR A 296 33.75 9.24 12.16
C THR A 296 32.71 10.35 12.20
N PRO A 297 31.97 10.61 11.11
CA PRO A 297 30.94 11.64 11.11
C PRO A 297 29.82 11.31 12.10
N THR A 298 29.21 12.34 12.69
CA THR A 298 28.03 12.17 13.55
C THR A 298 26.79 12.03 12.68
N VAL A 299 26.35 10.79 12.47
CA VAL A 299 25.15 10.47 11.68
C VAL A 299 23.90 10.56 12.57
N GLN A 300 22.83 11.14 12.03
CA GLN A 300 21.56 11.34 12.72
C GLN A 300 20.50 10.33 12.22
N PRO A 301 19.51 9.94 13.06
CA PRO A 301 18.44 9.03 12.65
C PRO A 301 17.62 9.51 11.45
N LYS A 302 17.57 10.83 11.22
CA LYS A 302 16.90 11.46 10.06
C LYS A 302 17.74 11.46 8.78
N ASN A 303 19.02 11.12 8.85
CA ASN A 303 19.85 11.07 7.65
C ASN A 303 19.45 9.88 6.76
N ALA A 304 19.64 10.06 5.45
CA ALA A 304 19.42 9.00 4.48
C ALA A 304 20.35 7.81 4.73
N ALA A 305 19.78 6.60 4.79
CA ALA A 305 20.48 5.33 4.96
C ALA A 305 20.52 4.52 3.66
N PHE A 306 19.41 4.52 2.90
CA PHE A 306 19.28 3.77 1.65
C PHE A 306 18.61 4.58 0.54
N ILE A 307 19.03 4.33 -0.70
CA ILE A 307 18.26 4.68 -1.90
C ILE A 307 17.88 3.38 -2.61
N LEU A 308 16.57 3.12 -2.69
CA LEU A 308 16.02 1.95 -3.39
C LEU A 308 15.39 2.36 -4.71
N PHE A 309 15.79 1.73 -5.80
CA PHE A 309 15.26 2.03 -7.13
C PHE A 309 14.13 1.08 -7.53
N THR A 310 12.98 1.63 -7.86
CA THR A 310 11.84 0.88 -8.41
C THR A 310 11.77 1.01 -9.93
N SER A 311 11.07 0.08 -10.59
CA SER A 311 10.70 0.24 -12.00
C SER A 311 9.65 1.35 -12.09
N GLY A 312 10.05 2.53 -12.54
CA GLY A 312 9.11 3.60 -12.87
C GLY A 312 8.25 3.21 -14.07
N SER A 313 7.00 3.70 -14.11
CA SER A 313 6.14 3.64 -15.31
C SER A 313 6.75 4.41 -16.49
N THR A 314 7.46 5.49 -16.16
CA THR A 314 8.42 6.16 -17.05
C THR A 314 9.69 5.32 -17.07
N SER A 315 10.24 4.98 -18.24
CA SER A 315 11.45 4.16 -18.44
C SER A 315 12.71 4.54 -17.64
N ARG A 316 12.68 5.65 -16.90
CA ARG A 316 13.72 6.09 -15.94
C ARG A 316 13.45 5.55 -14.53
N PRO A 317 14.46 4.95 -13.86
CA PRO A 317 14.34 4.49 -12.49
C PRO A 317 14.03 5.62 -11.50
N LYS A 318 13.17 5.38 -10.52
CA LYS A 318 12.88 6.33 -9.43
C LYS A 318 13.49 5.85 -8.13
N GLY A 319 14.27 6.70 -7.48
CA GLY A 319 14.91 6.42 -6.19
C GLY A 319 14.00 6.79 -5.01
N ILE A 320 13.78 5.84 -4.11
CA ILE A 320 13.11 6.05 -2.82
C ILE A 320 14.20 6.21 -1.77
N ILE A 321 14.23 7.36 -1.10
CA ILE A 321 15.16 7.64 -0.01
C ILE A 321 14.55 7.16 1.30
N LEU A 322 15.27 6.30 2.02
CA LEU A 322 14.90 5.80 3.34
C LEU A 322 15.93 6.28 4.35
N GLN A 323 15.44 6.84 5.46
CA GLN A 323 16.24 7.33 6.57
C GLN A 323 16.59 6.21 7.54
N HIS A 324 17.61 6.41 8.38
CA HIS A 324 17.99 5.44 9.41
C HIS A 324 16.83 5.02 10.33
N LYS A 325 16.04 5.99 10.79
CA LYS A 325 14.88 5.74 11.66
C LYS A 325 13.78 4.88 11.02
N ASN A 326 13.75 4.77 9.68
CA ASN A 326 12.77 3.90 9.01
C ASN A 326 13.04 2.40 9.23
N PHE A 327 14.24 2.05 9.74
CA PHE A 327 14.66 0.66 9.97
C PHE A 327 14.75 0.29 11.45
N CYS A 328 14.40 1.20 12.36
CA CYS A 328 14.53 1.01 13.79
C CYS A 328 13.16 1.19 14.45
N THR A 329 12.72 0.21 15.22
CA THR A 329 11.53 0.26 16.08
C THR A 329 11.97 0.03 17.52
N ASP A 330 11.31 0.71 18.46
CA ASP A 330 11.57 0.55 19.90
C ASP A 330 11.17 -0.83 20.43
#